data_AF-W4N7H9-F1
#
_entry.id   AF-W4N7H9-F1
#
_cell.length_a   1.000
_cell.length_b   1.000
_cell.length_c   1.000
_cell.angle_alpha   90.00
_cell.angle_beta   90.00
_cell.angle_gamma   90.00
#
_symmetry.space_group_name_H-M   'P 1'
#
loop_
_entity.id
_entity.type
_entity.pdbx_description
1 polymer ?
#
loop_
_entity_poly.entity_id
_entity_poly.type
_entity_poly.pdbx_seq_one_letter_code
_entity_poly.pdbx_strand_id
1 'polypeptide(L)'
;MIGDEELLRRLRDEVGVPAGDDDRLAVKLTAAQRYVAAAIGDTKVEDELLADCIVACAADLFNMRDARLGVMQVSDTTVEPFRISTDPLRSVWPKLKAAGILTGGMVIA
;
A
#
# COMPACT_ATOMS: atom_id res chain seq x y z
N MET A 1 -15.56 -8.74 -5.92
CA MET A 1 -14.16 -8.33 -6.11
C MET A 1 -14.09 -7.23 -7.15
N ILE A 2 -13.59 -6.06 -6.74
CA ILE A 2 -13.37 -4.90 -7.62
C ILE A 2 -12.28 -5.25 -8.64
N GLY A 3 -12.48 -4.87 -9.91
CA GLY A 3 -11.57 -5.21 -11.00
C GLY A 3 -10.27 -4.39 -10.99
N ASP A 4 -9.21 -4.96 -11.57
CA ASP A 4 -7.87 -4.36 -11.60
C ASP A 4 -7.84 -2.97 -12.24
N GLU A 5 -8.65 -2.72 -13.27
CA GLU A 5 -8.71 -1.43 -13.96
C GLU A 5 -9.26 -0.31 -13.04
N GLU A 6 -10.25 -0.63 -12.21
CA GLU A 6 -10.79 0.30 -11.21
C GLU A 6 -9.79 0.50 -10.06
N LEU A 7 -9.10 -0.56 -9.62
CA LEU A 7 -8.04 -0.44 -8.61
C LEU A 7 -6.87 0.44 -9.12
N LEU A 8 -6.48 0.30 -10.39
CA LEU A 8 -5.43 1.11 -11.01
C LEU A 8 -5.84 2.58 -11.11
N ARG A 9 -7.12 2.84 -11.44
CA ARG A 9 -7.68 4.20 -11.45
C ARG A 9 -7.62 4.83 -10.06
N ARG A 10 -8.11 4.13 -9.03
CA ARG A 10 -8.06 4.58 -7.63
C ARG A 10 -6.63 4.83 -7.16
N LEU A 11 -5.70 3.93 -7.49
CA LEU A 11 -4.29 4.08 -7.16
C LEU A 11 -3.68 5.33 -7.80
N ARG A 12 -3.97 5.60 -9.08
CA ARG A 12 -3.50 6.81 -9.76
C ARG A 12 -4.01 8.07 -9.07
N ASP A 13 -5.30 8.09 -8.73
CA ASP A 13 -5.93 9.22 -8.02
C ASP A 13 -5.25 9.44 -6.65
N GLU A 14 -4.94 8.35 -5.93
CA GLU A 14 -4.27 8.38 -4.62
C GLU A 14 -2.83 8.94 -4.68
N VAL A 15 -2.03 8.53 -5.68
CA VAL A 15 -0.63 8.98 -5.78
C VAL A 15 -0.46 10.31 -6.52
N GLY A 16 -1.51 10.83 -7.17
CA GLY A 16 -1.47 12.12 -7.88
C GLY A 16 -0.53 12.17 -9.08
N VAL A 17 -0.24 11.03 -9.73
CA VAL A 17 0.74 10.94 -10.83
C VAL A 17 0.06 11.20 -12.19
N PRO A 18 0.63 12.07 -13.05
CA PRO A 18 0.09 12.31 -14.40
C PRO A 18 0.14 11.05 -15.28
N ALA A 19 -0.68 11.02 -16.33
CA ALA A 19 -0.75 9.90 -17.26
C ALA A 19 0.63 9.56 -17.85
N GLY A 20 1.06 8.29 -17.75
CA GLY A 20 2.36 7.82 -18.26
C GLY A 20 3.14 6.88 -17.34
N ASP A 21 2.76 6.76 -16.07
CA ASP A 21 3.39 5.85 -15.09
C ASP A 21 2.56 4.56 -14.85
N ASP A 22 1.58 4.30 -15.71
CA ASP A 22 0.55 3.25 -15.59
C ASP A 22 1.16 1.85 -15.42
N ASP A 23 2.17 1.52 -16.22
CA ASP A 23 2.89 0.24 -16.14
C ASP A 23 3.53 0.05 -14.76
N ARG A 24 4.05 1.14 -14.19
CA ARG A 24 4.67 1.10 -12.86
C ARG A 24 3.62 0.94 -11.77
N LEU A 25 2.50 1.66 -11.87
CA LEU A 25 1.38 1.50 -10.96
C LEU A 25 0.83 0.08 -11.00
N ALA A 26 0.72 -0.52 -12.20
CA ALA A 26 0.29 -1.91 -12.37
C ALA A 26 1.21 -2.90 -11.65
N VAL A 27 2.54 -2.74 -11.79
CA VAL A 27 3.52 -3.60 -11.07
C VAL A 27 3.36 -3.49 -9.55
N LYS A 28 3.15 -2.27 -9.02
CA LYS A 28 2.94 -2.07 -7.57
C LYS A 28 1.60 -2.63 -7.11
N LEU A 29 0.57 -2.50 -7.92
CA LEU A 29 -0.76 -3.06 -7.65
C LEU A 29 -0.71 -4.59 -7.55
N THR A 30 -0.05 -5.26 -8.50
CA THR A 30 0.13 -6.73 -8.44
C THR A 30 0.89 -7.17 -7.18
N ALA A 31 1.93 -6.45 -6.78
CA ALA A 31 2.66 -6.77 -5.55
C ALA A 31 1.79 -6.58 -4.30
N ALA A 32 1.04 -5.47 -4.23
CA ALA A 32 0.12 -5.17 -3.14
C ALA A 32 -0.96 -6.23 -2.99
N GLN A 33 -1.57 -6.69 -4.09
CA GLN A 33 -2.54 -7.79 -4.08
C GLN A 33 -1.97 -9.04 -3.41
N ARG A 34 -0.71 -9.39 -3.70
CA ARG A 34 -0.05 -10.56 -3.09
C ARG A 34 0.20 -10.40 -1.60
N TYR A 35 0.69 -9.23 -1.18
CA TYR A 35 0.93 -8.98 0.25
C TYR A 35 -0.36 -8.95 1.06
N VAL A 36 -1.39 -8.25 0.55
CA VAL A 36 -2.69 -8.14 1.22
C VAL A 36 -3.38 -9.51 1.28
N ALA A 37 -3.36 -10.29 0.19
CA ALA A 37 -3.92 -11.65 0.20
C ALA A 37 -3.20 -12.56 1.22
N ALA A 38 -1.87 -12.52 1.27
CA ALA A 38 -1.09 -13.30 2.23
C ALA A 38 -1.39 -12.89 3.69
N ALA A 39 -1.65 -11.61 3.91
CA ALA A 39 -1.95 -11.07 5.23
C ALA A 39 -3.35 -11.41 5.74
N ILE A 40 -4.34 -11.43 4.84
CA ILE A 40 -5.74 -11.76 5.15
C ILE A 40 -5.93 -13.27 5.32
N GLY A 41 -5.18 -14.08 4.58
CA GLY A 41 -5.33 -15.53 4.55
C GLY A 41 -6.73 -15.93 4.08
N ASP A 42 -7.38 -16.84 4.80
CA ASP A 42 -8.72 -17.33 4.49
C ASP A 42 -9.85 -16.43 5.05
N THR A 43 -9.51 -15.30 5.67
CA THR A 43 -10.51 -14.42 6.28
C THR A 43 -11.36 -13.76 5.20
N LYS A 44 -12.68 -13.80 5.37
CA LYS A 44 -13.60 -13.06 4.48
C LYS A 44 -13.53 -11.57 4.80
N VAL A 45 -13.29 -10.78 3.77
CA VAL A 45 -13.17 -9.31 3.84
C VAL A 45 -14.10 -8.71 2.80
N GLU A 46 -14.81 -7.66 3.17
CA GLU A 46 -15.67 -6.92 2.25
C GLU A 46 -14.85 -6.34 1.09
N ASP A 47 -15.43 -6.37 -0.12
CA ASP A 47 -14.73 -6.03 -1.36
C ASP A 47 -14.14 -4.61 -1.34
N GLU A 48 -14.88 -3.63 -0.80
CA GLU A 48 -14.41 -2.24 -0.71
C GLU A 48 -13.27 -2.06 0.30
N LEU A 49 -13.31 -2.79 1.43
CA LEU A 49 -12.22 -2.78 2.40
C LEU A 49 -10.95 -3.44 1.83
N LEU A 50 -11.13 -4.55 1.10
CA LEU A 50 -10.03 -5.23 0.42
C LEU A 50 -9.40 -4.30 -0.63
N ALA A 51 -10.21 -3.61 -1.42
CA ALA A 51 -9.72 -2.64 -2.41
C ALA A 51 -8.97 -1.48 -1.76
N ASP A 52 -9.51 -0.91 -0.68
CA ASP A 52 -8.84 0.15 0.10
C ASP A 52 -7.47 -0.30 0.65
N CYS A 53 -7.39 -1.54 1.17
CA CYS A 53 -6.13 -2.12 1.62
C CYS A 53 -5.11 -2.30 0.48
N ILE A 54 -5.55 -2.80 -0.68
CA ILE A 54 -4.70 -3.01 -1.85
C ILE A 54 -4.18 -1.67 -2.39
N VAL A 55 -5.05 -0.66 -2.53
CA VAL A 55 -4.68 0.66 -3.04
C VAL A 55 -3.68 1.35 -2.10
N ALA A 56 -3.92 1.32 -0.79
CA ALA A 56 -3.01 1.91 0.19
C ALA A 56 -1.63 1.23 0.20
N CYS A 57 -1.60 -0.11 0.14
CA CYS A 57 -0.35 -0.87 0.04
C CYS A 57 0.41 -0.54 -1.25
N ALA A 58 -0.29 -0.46 -2.39
CA ALA A 58 0.34 -0.13 -3.67
C ALA A 58 0.90 1.30 -3.68
N ALA A 59 0.19 2.27 -3.10
CA ALA A 59 0.65 3.64 -2.96
C ALA A 59 1.90 3.73 -2.08
N ASP A 60 1.93 3.00 -0.96
CA ASP A 60 3.12 2.89 -0.11
C ASP A 60 4.32 2.32 -0.87
N LEU A 61 4.13 1.21 -1.59
CA LEU A 61 5.18 0.57 -2.38
C LEU A 61 5.69 1.44 -3.54
N PHE A 62 4.85 2.34 -4.04
CA PHE A 62 5.23 3.33 -5.04
C PHE A 62 6.12 4.40 -4.39
N ASN A 63 5.66 4.99 -3.28
CA ASN A 63 6.34 6.08 -2.58
C ASN A 63 7.64 5.65 -1.88
N MET A 64 7.74 4.41 -1.41
CA MET A 64 8.98 3.86 -0.85
C MET A 64 10.15 3.87 -1.85
N ARG A 65 9.88 3.92 -3.16
CA ARG A 65 10.92 4.06 -4.18
C ARG A 65 11.72 5.35 -4.00
N ASP A 66 11.06 6.44 -3.64
CA ASP A 66 11.70 7.74 -3.40
C ASP A 66 12.41 7.80 -2.03
N ALA A 67 12.28 6.74 -1.22
CA ALA A 67 12.91 6.57 0.07
C ALA A 67 13.95 5.44 0.06
N ARG A 68 14.96 5.50 -0.83
CA ARG A 68 16.08 4.54 -0.82
C ARG A 68 16.74 4.53 0.58
N LEU A 69 16.79 3.34 1.21
CA LEU A 69 17.23 3.09 2.60
C LEU A 69 16.24 3.55 3.69
N GLY A 70 14.96 3.73 3.34
CA GLY A 70 13.92 4.14 4.27
C GLY A 70 14.00 5.61 4.65
N VAL A 71 14.73 6.45 3.91
CA VAL A 71 14.83 7.89 4.13
C VAL A 71 14.25 8.62 2.93
N MET A 72 13.14 9.33 3.11
CA MET A 72 12.54 10.13 2.05
C MET A 72 13.32 11.43 1.89
N GLN A 73 13.86 11.66 0.69
CA GLN A 73 14.47 12.93 0.33
C GLN A 73 13.38 13.84 -0.23
N VAL A 74 13.07 14.91 0.50
CA VAL A 74 12.21 15.99 0.01
C VAL A 74 13.11 16.97 -0.74
N SER A 75 12.73 17.34 -1.97
CA SER A 75 13.49 18.27 -2.82
C SER A 75 13.62 19.70 -2.24
N ASP A 76 12.94 19.96 -1.12
CA ASP A 76 12.96 21.21 -0.39
C ASP A 76 14.00 21.13 0.74
N THR A 77 15.03 21.98 0.66
CA THR A 77 16.14 22.04 1.61
C THR A 77 15.76 22.45 3.04
N THR A 78 14.50 22.81 3.28
CA THR A 78 14.01 23.17 4.63
C THR A 78 13.46 22.00 5.42
N VAL A 79 13.21 20.84 4.79
CA VAL A 79 12.62 19.67 5.45
C VAL A 79 13.69 18.61 5.66
N GLU A 80 13.93 18.27 6.93
CA GLU A 80 14.87 17.20 7.26
C GLU A 80 14.34 15.84 6.78
N PRO A 81 15.20 14.98 6.21
CA PRO A 81 14.79 13.65 5.79
C PRO A 81 14.27 12.81 6.96
N PHE A 82 13.10 12.20 6.80
CA PHE A 82 12.50 11.34 7.82
C PHE A 82 12.48 9.87 7.40
N ARG A 83 12.47 8.98 8.40
CA ARG A 83 12.42 7.55 8.17
C ARG A 83 11.00 7.08 7.84
N ILE A 84 10.85 6.33 6.77
CA ILE A 84 9.60 5.63 6.41
C ILE A 84 9.75 4.17 6.82
N SER A 85 8.67 3.60 7.38
CA SER A 85 8.62 2.16 7.69
C SER A 85 8.92 1.32 6.45
N THR A 86 9.74 0.29 6.61
CA THR A 86 10.04 -0.68 5.54
C THR A 86 9.00 -1.80 5.45
N ASP A 87 8.02 -1.83 6.36
CA ASP A 87 6.93 -2.80 6.32
C ASP A 87 5.98 -2.47 5.13
N PRO A 88 5.83 -3.37 4.14
CA PRO A 88 4.97 -3.14 2.98
C PRO A 88 3.48 -3.02 3.34
N LEU A 89 3.07 -3.46 4.54
CA LEU A 89 1.67 -3.48 4.98
C LEU A 89 1.37 -2.45 6.08
N ARG A 90 2.30 -1.49 6.31
CA ARG A 90 2.19 -0.47 7.36
C ARG A 90 0.84 0.27 7.37
N SER A 91 0.27 0.57 6.20
CA SER A 91 -1.00 1.29 6.03
C SER A 91 -2.22 0.36 6.04
N VAL A 92 -2.00 -0.94 5.85
CA VAL A 92 -3.04 -1.97 5.79
C VAL A 92 -3.44 -2.41 7.18
N TRP A 93 -2.49 -2.55 8.11
CA TRP A 93 -2.78 -3.03 9.47
C TRP A 93 -3.82 -2.22 10.22
N PRO A 94 -3.78 -0.87 10.23
CA PRO A 94 -4.81 -0.08 10.89
C PRO A 94 -6.20 -0.28 10.29
N LYS A 95 -6.29 -0.45 8.97
CA LYS A 95 -7.56 -0.66 8.24
C LYS A 95 -8.19 -2.01 8.59
N LEU A 96 -7.39 -3.08 8.56
CA LEU A 96 -7.84 -4.43 8.95
C LEU A 96 -8.24 -4.47 10.42
N LYS A 97 -7.45 -3.85 11.31
CA LYS A 97 -7.78 -3.75 12.74
C LYS A 97 -9.10 -3.00 12.98
N ALA A 98 -9.34 -1.90 12.29
CA ALA A 98 -10.59 -1.14 12.40
C ALA A 98 -11.81 -1.96 11.96
N ALA A 99 -11.63 -2.88 11.02
CA ALA A 99 -12.66 -3.83 10.58
C ALA A 99 -12.79 -5.07 11.47
N GLY A 100 -12.05 -5.16 12.58
CA GLY A 100 -12.06 -6.31 13.48
C GLY A 100 -11.27 -7.52 12.97
N ILE A 101 -10.45 -7.35 11.92
CA ILE A 101 -9.62 -8.40 11.34
C ILE A 101 -8.24 -8.32 11.98
N LEU A 102 -7.93 -9.28 12.86
CA LEU A 102 -6.61 -9.43 13.45
C LEU A 102 -5.71 -10.17 12.45
N THR A 103 -4.97 -9.40 11.67
CA THR A 103 -3.94 -9.91 10.75
C THR A 103 -2.55 -9.60 11.28
N GLY A 104 -1.58 -10.40 10.83
CA GLY A 104 -0.27 -10.48 11.45
C GLY A 104 -0.27 -11.56 12.52
N GLY A 105 0.46 -12.66 12.27
CA GLY A 105 0.78 -13.58 13.36
C GLY A 105 1.40 -12.76 14.48
N MET A 106 0.81 -12.79 15.67
CA MET A 106 1.51 -12.32 16.86
C MET A 106 2.87 -13.02 16.89
N VAL A 107 3.93 -12.32 16.54
CA VAL A 107 5.24 -12.65 17.11
C VAL A 107 5.13 -12.17 18.54
N ILE A 108 4.63 -13.05 19.40
CA ILE A 108 4.82 -12.92 20.84
C ILE A 108 6.34 -12.92 21.04
N ALA A 109 6.86 -11.80 21.53
CA ALA A 109 8.16 -11.73 22.19
C ALA A 109 7.92 -11.25 23.62
#